data_AF-A0A953V1I6-F1
#
_entry.id   AF-A0A953V1I6-F1
#
_cell.length_a   1.000
_cell.length_b   1.000
_cell.length_c   1.000
_cell.angle_alpha   90.00
_cell.angle_beta   90.00
_cell.angle_gamma   90.00
#
_symmetry.space_group_name_H-M   'P 1'
#
loop_
_entity.id
_entity.type
_entity.pdbx_description
1 polymer ?
#
loop_
_entity_poly.entity_id
_entity_poly.type
_entity_poly.pdbx_seq_one_letter_code
_entity_poly.pdbx_strand_id
1 'polypeptide(L)'
;MFTWSMKALFALSAVVLSAQQIQLPRTADGKPNFQGIWQARGKAAADLKDVVDGGTIPYQPSAATKRQQNFTNRLTADPLGKCYFPGVPRIMYMEYPFQIFQTAEHVAITFQWSQVYRLIYTNGKTAPHEGIDSWMGDSRGHWDGNTLVVEVKGQNDKTWFDLAGNFHSDAMNVTERYTMLDADTIQYEATIQDPKVFTKSWKISVPLARQKNMKRLLEYQCQAEAEEASGLFERDPRTWYPNPGAPPSPLGKPAVMPPSGRLPEVKTGTDLRRTADGKPDLTGYYQSNAGGANYGLEQRRSELRLTPSTRGVIIDPPDRTLPYQPWARAERINREEVYRGYDDPTAHCFVAGVPRSMYVPSPMQILQPPGYVVMLFERMSWRIVPLDGRAHIPDNIRLWQGDSVGHWEGDVLVVDTTNMNGKTWLNEVGDVVTHAEHIVERFIPTADGKITYRATVTDPIAYTKPWTIEIPLNRANDELLEVACHEDNGDLQHLKDVRDEYRAKQKKEK
;
A
#
# COMPACT_ATOMS: atom_id res chain seq x y z
N MET A 1 82.50 4.96 48.63
CA MET A 1 81.43 5.98 48.54
C MET A 1 80.55 5.62 47.35
N PHE A 2 79.25 5.47 47.64
CA PHE A 2 78.07 5.43 46.75
C PHE A 2 78.02 4.46 45.56
N THR A 3 77.30 3.36 45.79
CA THR A 3 76.52 2.61 44.81
C THR A 3 75.28 3.41 44.41
N TRP A 4 75.00 3.54 43.10
CA TRP A 4 73.71 4.03 42.60
C TRP A 4 73.12 2.98 41.64
N SER A 5 71.97 2.44 42.03
CA SER A 5 71.20 1.45 41.28
C SER A 5 70.10 2.20 40.52
N MET A 6 70.22 2.30 39.20
CA MET A 6 69.17 2.85 38.33
C MET A 6 68.13 1.76 38.06
N LYS A 7 66.99 1.81 38.75
CA LYS A 7 65.79 1.07 38.37
C LYS A 7 65.02 1.88 37.32
N ALA A 8 64.98 1.38 36.09
CA ALA A 8 64.06 1.88 35.08
C ALA A 8 62.64 1.38 35.39
N LEU A 9 61.73 2.29 35.74
CA LEU A 9 60.29 2.01 35.77
C LEU A 9 59.74 2.09 34.33
N PHE A 10 59.31 0.96 33.78
CA PHE A 10 58.42 0.94 32.62
C PHE A 10 57.00 1.24 33.07
N ALA A 11 56.48 2.42 32.74
CA ALA A 11 55.06 2.73 32.88
C ALA A 11 54.31 2.09 31.69
N LEU A 12 53.58 1.00 31.94
CA LEU A 12 52.60 0.47 30.99
C LEU A 12 51.44 1.48 30.90
N SER A 13 51.40 2.24 29.81
CA SER A 13 50.24 3.03 29.44
C SER A 13 49.18 2.07 28.89
N ALA A 14 48.15 1.78 29.69
CA ALA A 14 46.98 1.04 29.22
C ALA A 14 46.21 1.93 28.23
N VAL A 15 46.33 1.64 26.94
CA VAL A 15 45.45 2.20 25.91
C VAL A 15 44.09 1.54 26.08
N VAL A 16 43.17 2.22 26.76
CA VAL A 16 41.75 1.84 26.76
C VAL A 16 41.21 2.22 25.38
N LEU A 17 41.11 1.24 24.49
CA LEU A 17 40.31 1.37 23.27
C LEU A 17 38.85 1.54 23.70
N SER A 18 38.35 2.77 23.71
CA SER A 18 36.91 2.99 23.80
C SER A 18 36.28 2.44 22.52
N ALA A 19 35.53 1.34 22.62
CA ALA A 19 34.62 0.96 21.56
C ALA A 19 33.66 2.15 21.36
N GLN A 20 33.73 2.82 20.20
CA GLN A 20 32.74 3.83 19.84
C GLN A 20 31.37 3.15 19.89
N GLN A 21 30.53 3.57 20.83
CA GLN A 21 29.14 3.12 20.90
C GLN A 21 28.47 3.50 19.57
N ILE A 22 28.02 2.50 18.82
CA ILE A 22 27.25 2.73 17.59
C ILE A 22 25.99 3.50 17.98
N GLN A 23 25.94 4.78 17.61
CA GLN A 23 24.80 5.63 17.92
C GLN A 23 23.66 5.32 16.94
N LEU A 24 22.68 4.55 17.42
CA LEU A 24 21.50 4.21 16.63
C LEU A 24 20.62 5.43 16.40
N PRO A 25 20.03 5.60 15.19
CA PRO A 25 19.06 6.67 14.94
C PRO A 25 17.82 6.47 15.82
N ARG A 26 17.27 7.57 16.36
CA ARG A 26 16.15 7.54 17.30
C ARG A 26 14.98 8.39 16.81
N THR A 27 13.77 7.97 17.15
CA THR A 27 12.55 8.78 17.07
C THR A 27 12.49 9.76 18.23
N ALA A 28 11.53 10.71 18.18
CA ALA A 28 11.38 11.73 19.20
C ALA A 28 11.06 11.16 20.60
N ASP A 29 10.45 9.98 20.67
CA ASP A 29 10.16 9.22 21.89
C ASP A 29 11.31 8.26 22.30
N GLY A 30 12.49 8.38 21.69
CA GLY A 30 13.70 7.66 22.06
C GLY A 30 13.78 6.20 21.59
N LYS A 31 12.79 5.71 20.85
CA LYS A 31 12.84 4.37 20.23
C LYS A 31 13.81 4.35 19.05
N PRO A 32 14.38 3.19 18.69
CA PRO A 32 15.08 3.04 17.42
C PRO A 32 14.21 3.53 16.26
N ASN A 33 14.80 4.28 15.34
CA ASN A 33 14.11 4.80 14.17
C ASN A 33 14.28 3.86 12.98
N PHE A 34 13.23 3.09 12.68
CA PHE A 34 13.21 2.19 11.53
C PHE A 34 12.78 2.86 10.23
N GLN A 35 12.39 4.14 10.23
CA GLN A 35 11.88 4.78 9.02
C GLN A 35 12.88 4.72 7.86
N GLY A 36 12.37 4.41 6.68
CA GLY A 36 13.14 4.36 5.44
C GLY A 36 12.82 3.15 4.57
N ILE A 37 13.51 3.05 3.44
CA ILE A 37 13.36 1.95 2.48
C ILE A 37 14.40 0.88 2.80
N TRP A 38 13.94 -0.35 2.90
CA TRP A 38 14.70 -1.54 3.28
C TRP A 38 14.47 -2.65 2.27
N GLN A 39 15.39 -3.61 2.24
CA GLN A 39 15.27 -4.80 1.41
C GLN A 39 16.03 -5.93 2.09
N ALA A 40 15.48 -7.13 2.06
CA ALA A 40 16.23 -8.31 2.45
C ALA A 40 17.33 -8.61 1.43
N ARG A 41 18.45 -9.14 1.91
CA ARG A 41 19.51 -9.67 1.05
C ARG A 41 19.50 -11.19 1.11
N GLY A 42 19.63 -11.83 -0.05
CA GLY A 42 19.73 -13.28 -0.16
C GLY A 42 18.58 -13.89 -0.94
N LYS A 43 18.41 -15.20 -0.79
CA LYS A 43 17.45 -16.03 -1.54
C LYS A 43 16.47 -16.76 -0.63
N ALA A 44 16.20 -16.20 0.55
CA ALA A 44 15.34 -16.81 1.56
C ALA A 44 13.93 -17.13 1.02
N ALA A 45 13.38 -16.27 0.15
CA ALA A 45 12.09 -16.52 -0.49
C ALA A 45 12.11 -17.69 -1.50
N ALA A 46 13.29 -18.09 -1.98
CA ALA A 46 13.48 -19.28 -2.80
C ALA A 46 13.73 -20.54 -1.95
N ASP A 47 14.56 -20.43 -0.91
CA ASP A 47 14.86 -21.49 0.05
C ASP A 47 15.41 -20.90 1.36
N LEU A 48 14.76 -21.23 2.48
CA LEU A 48 15.15 -20.77 3.81
C LEU A 48 16.42 -21.43 4.39
N LYS A 49 16.99 -22.47 3.77
CA LYS A 49 18.10 -23.26 4.35
C LYS A 49 19.27 -22.44 4.91
N ASP A 50 19.59 -21.31 4.31
CA ASP A 50 20.77 -20.48 4.66
C ASP A 50 20.47 -19.48 5.79
N VAL A 51 19.21 -19.33 6.17
CA VAL A 51 18.76 -18.37 7.20
C VAL A 51 18.12 -19.06 8.42
N VAL A 52 17.93 -20.37 8.37
CA VAL A 52 17.40 -21.17 9.49
C VAL A 52 18.47 -21.40 10.55
N ASP A 53 18.14 -21.10 11.79
CA ASP A 53 19.00 -21.42 12.94
C ASP A 53 19.17 -22.94 13.07
N GLY A 54 20.42 -23.41 13.12
CA GLY A 54 20.76 -24.84 13.07
C GLY A 54 20.57 -25.51 11.70
N GLY A 55 20.24 -24.75 10.65
CA GLY A 55 20.22 -25.21 9.25
C GLY A 55 19.15 -26.26 8.89
N THR A 56 18.24 -26.59 9.80
CA THR A 56 17.22 -27.62 9.58
C THR A 56 15.87 -27.23 10.18
N ILE A 57 14.80 -27.41 9.41
CA ILE A 57 13.42 -27.17 9.86
C ILE A 57 12.86 -28.45 10.50
N PRO A 58 12.35 -28.40 11.75
CA PRO A 58 12.03 -29.59 12.53
C PRO A 58 10.61 -30.13 12.24
N TYR A 59 10.36 -30.60 11.02
CA TYR A 59 9.06 -31.11 10.58
C TYR A 59 8.54 -32.30 11.41
N GLN A 60 7.22 -32.36 11.58
CA GLN A 60 6.52 -33.61 11.87
C GLN A 60 6.67 -34.59 10.69
N PRO A 61 6.66 -35.91 10.90
CA PRO A 61 6.84 -36.89 9.81
C PRO A 61 5.83 -36.74 8.66
N SER A 62 4.55 -36.46 8.98
CA SER A 62 3.50 -36.22 7.98
C SER A 62 3.74 -34.94 7.16
N ALA A 63 4.26 -33.89 7.80
CA ALA A 63 4.53 -32.60 7.16
C ALA A 63 5.71 -32.68 6.17
N ALA A 64 6.72 -33.51 6.44
CA ALA A 64 7.85 -33.70 5.53
C ALA A 64 7.41 -34.20 4.14
N THR A 65 6.46 -35.14 4.09
CA THR A 65 5.86 -35.64 2.83
C THR A 65 5.13 -34.53 2.09
N LYS A 66 4.31 -33.74 2.78
CA LYS A 66 3.58 -32.62 2.18
C LYS A 66 4.53 -31.56 1.64
N ARG A 67 5.60 -31.22 2.37
CA ARG A 67 6.66 -30.30 1.90
C ARG A 67 7.29 -30.79 0.60
N GLN A 68 7.55 -32.09 0.47
CA GLN A 68 8.11 -32.64 -0.77
C GLN A 68 7.11 -32.59 -1.93
N GLN A 69 5.82 -32.83 -1.68
CA GLN A 69 4.76 -32.68 -2.70
C GLN A 69 4.65 -31.23 -3.15
N ASN A 70 4.65 -30.28 -2.21
CA ASN A 70 4.66 -28.85 -2.48
C ASN A 70 5.87 -28.48 -3.34
N PHE A 71 7.07 -28.93 -2.96
CA PHE A 71 8.28 -28.69 -3.74
C PHE A 71 8.14 -29.21 -5.18
N THR A 72 7.69 -30.44 -5.39
CA THR A 72 7.49 -31.00 -6.74
C THR A 72 6.52 -30.15 -7.58
N ASN A 73 5.45 -29.64 -6.96
CA ASN A 73 4.38 -28.92 -7.65
C ASN A 73 4.51 -27.38 -7.62
N ARG A 74 5.59 -26.85 -7.06
CA ARG A 74 5.77 -25.43 -6.72
C ARG A 74 5.48 -24.43 -7.84
N LEU A 75 5.72 -24.81 -9.10
CA LEU A 75 5.50 -23.93 -10.25
C LEU A 75 4.02 -23.55 -10.45
N THR A 76 3.09 -24.38 -9.98
CA THR A 76 1.64 -24.13 -10.08
C THR A 76 0.97 -24.04 -8.70
N ALA A 77 1.59 -24.61 -7.67
CA ALA A 77 1.02 -24.70 -6.34
C ALA A 77 1.46 -23.57 -5.39
N ASP A 78 2.61 -22.92 -5.61
CA ASP A 78 3.04 -21.81 -4.76
C ASP A 78 2.05 -20.62 -4.92
N PRO A 79 1.39 -20.18 -3.84
CA PRO A 79 0.45 -19.05 -3.88
C PRO A 79 1.08 -17.77 -4.44
N LEU A 80 2.39 -17.56 -4.21
CA LEU A 80 3.09 -16.37 -4.69
C LEU A 80 3.09 -16.28 -6.22
N GLY A 81 3.11 -17.43 -6.92
CA GLY A 81 3.03 -17.50 -8.38
C GLY A 81 1.66 -17.08 -8.94
N LYS A 82 0.64 -16.99 -8.08
CA LYS A 82 -0.70 -16.47 -8.39
C LYS A 82 -0.88 -15.03 -7.90
N CYS A 83 0.22 -14.34 -7.60
CA CYS A 83 0.22 -12.96 -7.09
C CYS A 83 -0.49 -12.78 -5.73
N TYR A 84 -0.76 -13.86 -5.00
CA TYR A 84 -1.40 -13.82 -3.68
C TYR A 84 -0.47 -13.25 -2.61
N PHE A 85 -1.07 -12.84 -1.49
CA PHE A 85 -0.36 -12.34 -0.33
C PHE A 85 0.67 -13.37 0.17
N PRO A 86 1.94 -12.96 0.36
CA PRO A 86 3.01 -13.91 0.72
C PRO A 86 2.88 -14.48 2.14
N GLY A 87 2.11 -13.81 3.01
CA GLY A 87 2.03 -14.11 4.43
C GLY A 87 3.26 -13.66 5.22
N VAL A 88 3.21 -13.87 6.54
CA VAL A 88 4.29 -13.56 7.47
C VAL A 88 4.91 -14.86 7.97
N PRO A 89 6.24 -15.04 7.90
CA PRO A 89 7.26 -14.02 7.67
C PRO A 89 7.69 -13.80 6.20
N ARG A 90 7.13 -14.51 5.21
CA ARG A 90 7.67 -14.50 3.82
C ARG A 90 7.81 -13.11 3.21
N ILE A 91 6.82 -12.25 3.40
CA ILE A 91 6.84 -10.88 2.87
C ILE A 91 8.11 -10.10 3.28
N MET A 92 8.68 -10.38 4.45
CA MET A 92 9.81 -9.63 5.01
C MET A 92 11.16 -9.97 4.38
N TYR A 93 11.27 -11.13 3.72
CA TYR A 93 12.52 -11.60 3.12
C TYR A 93 12.42 -11.87 1.62
N MET A 94 11.38 -11.33 0.98
CA MET A 94 11.31 -11.24 -0.46
C MET A 94 12.34 -10.24 -1.02
N GLU A 95 12.70 -10.44 -2.28
CA GLU A 95 13.70 -9.63 -2.98
C GLU A 95 13.19 -8.24 -3.35
N TYR A 96 11.95 -7.89 -2.98
CA TYR A 96 11.36 -6.59 -3.24
C TYR A 96 11.64 -5.62 -2.07
N PRO A 97 11.97 -4.36 -2.33
CA PRO A 97 12.08 -3.35 -1.30
C PRO A 97 10.72 -3.07 -0.63
N PHE A 98 10.79 -2.54 0.58
CA PHE A 98 9.64 -2.06 1.34
C PHE A 98 10.03 -0.82 2.13
N GLN A 99 9.06 -0.03 2.54
CA GLN A 99 9.27 1.19 3.30
C GLN A 99 8.60 1.09 4.67
N ILE A 100 9.35 1.40 5.72
CA ILE A 100 8.84 1.45 7.09
C ILE A 100 8.50 2.90 7.45
N PHE A 101 7.35 3.07 8.08
CA PHE A 101 6.82 4.31 8.63
C PHE A 101 6.49 4.10 10.11
N GLN A 102 6.96 5.02 10.96
CA GLN A 102 6.86 4.85 12.41
C GLN A 102 6.23 6.07 13.05
N THR A 103 5.12 5.84 13.73
CA THR A 103 4.46 6.78 14.66
C THR A 103 4.68 6.30 16.09
N ALA A 104 4.16 7.02 17.09
CA ALA A 104 4.22 6.59 18.48
C ALA A 104 3.37 5.33 18.76
N GLU A 105 2.32 5.09 17.95
CA GLU A 105 1.34 4.03 18.20
C GLU A 105 1.33 2.93 17.13
N HIS A 106 2.02 3.14 16.00
CA HIS A 106 2.00 2.23 14.86
C HIS A 106 3.35 2.16 14.15
N VAL A 107 3.68 0.97 13.63
CA VAL A 107 4.69 0.77 12.59
C VAL A 107 3.98 0.24 11.35
N ALA A 108 3.93 1.03 10.28
CA ALA A 108 3.42 0.60 8.98
C ALA A 108 4.56 0.21 8.06
N ILE A 109 4.38 -0.89 7.35
CA ILE A 109 5.32 -1.39 6.34
C ILE A 109 4.56 -1.48 5.02
N THR A 110 5.00 -0.71 4.02
CA THR A 110 4.43 -0.75 2.67
C THR A 110 5.40 -1.49 1.76
N PHE A 111 4.92 -2.49 1.02
CA PHE A 111 5.77 -3.33 0.17
C PHE A 111 5.63 -2.93 -1.29
N GLN A 112 6.74 -2.96 -2.04
CA GLN A 112 6.68 -2.82 -3.50
C GLN A 112 5.87 -3.96 -4.12
N TRP A 113 6.00 -5.18 -3.58
CA TRP A 113 5.22 -6.34 -4.03
C TRP A 113 3.71 -6.11 -3.89
N SER A 114 3.01 -6.08 -5.02
CA SER A 114 1.54 -6.00 -5.16
C SER A 114 0.86 -4.90 -4.33
N GLN A 115 1.60 -3.84 -4.00
CA GLN A 115 1.20 -2.81 -3.02
C GLN A 115 0.56 -3.38 -1.75
N VAL A 116 1.04 -4.53 -1.28
CA VAL A 116 0.69 -5.07 0.03
C VAL A 116 1.19 -4.12 1.10
N TYR A 117 0.48 -4.02 2.22
CA TYR A 117 0.96 -3.33 3.40
C TYR A 117 0.77 -4.19 4.64
N ARG A 118 1.44 -3.79 5.71
CA ARG A 118 1.28 -4.35 7.04
C ARG A 118 1.23 -3.23 8.05
N LEU A 119 0.28 -3.30 8.97
CA LEU A 119 0.15 -2.36 10.08
C LEU A 119 0.39 -3.09 11.39
N ILE A 120 1.44 -2.70 12.10
CA ILE A 120 1.79 -3.25 13.41
C ILE A 120 1.34 -2.25 14.47
N TYR A 121 0.38 -2.65 15.31
CA TYR A 121 -0.10 -1.83 16.41
C TYR A 121 0.86 -1.92 17.59
N THR A 122 1.35 -0.77 18.06
CA THR A 122 2.32 -0.66 19.17
C THR A 122 1.78 0.08 20.39
N ASN A 123 0.47 0.36 20.37
CA ASN A 123 -0.27 1.07 21.41
C ASN A 123 -0.71 0.18 22.59
N GLY A 124 -0.35 -1.11 22.58
CA GLY A 124 -0.70 -2.07 23.64
C GLY A 124 -2.18 -2.49 23.66
N LYS A 125 -2.99 -2.09 22.67
CA LYS A 125 -4.38 -2.54 22.54
C LYS A 125 -4.44 -3.96 21.97
N THR A 126 -5.40 -4.74 22.46
CA THR A 126 -5.79 -6.01 21.86
C THR A 126 -6.58 -5.76 20.58
N ALA A 127 -6.58 -6.74 19.67
CA ALA A 127 -7.38 -6.67 18.46
C ALA A 127 -8.88 -6.47 18.80
N PRO A 128 -9.59 -5.56 18.11
CA PRO A 128 -11.01 -5.35 18.33
C PRO A 128 -11.86 -6.50 17.79
N HIS A 129 -11.31 -7.30 16.87
CA HIS A 129 -11.96 -8.46 16.24
C HIS A 129 -11.12 -9.71 16.47
N GLU A 130 -11.76 -10.80 16.91
CA GLU A 130 -11.12 -12.11 17.12
C GLU A 130 -11.69 -13.16 16.16
N GLY A 131 -10.96 -14.24 15.91
CA GLY A 131 -11.42 -15.37 15.10
C GLY A 131 -11.48 -15.10 13.59
N ILE A 132 -10.77 -14.07 13.12
CA ILE A 132 -10.60 -13.78 11.70
C ILE A 132 -9.26 -14.36 11.26
N ASP A 133 -9.31 -15.34 10.35
CA ASP A 133 -8.11 -15.88 9.70
C ASP A 133 -7.83 -15.08 8.42
N SER A 134 -6.62 -14.54 8.34
CA SER A 134 -6.14 -13.68 7.25
C SER A 134 -4.84 -14.23 6.65
N TRP A 135 -4.40 -13.73 5.51
CA TRP A 135 -3.16 -14.17 4.88
C TRP A 135 -1.92 -13.62 5.60
N MET A 136 -1.97 -12.36 6.07
CA MET A 136 -0.85 -11.66 6.70
C MET A 136 -0.91 -11.68 8.23
N GLY A 137 -2.05 -12.05 8.82
CA GLY A 137 -2.26 -12.12 10.27
C GLY A 137 -2.40 -10.75 10.95
N ASP A 138 -2.84 -10.80 12.19
CA ASP A 138 -2.89 -9.66 13.10
C ASP A 138 -1.54 -9.43 13.77
N SER A 139 -1.00 -8.20 13.71
CA SER A 139 0.35 -7.87 14.19
C SER A 139 0.35 -6.92 15.38
N ARG A 140 0.83 -7.40 16.54
CA ARG A 140 0.91 -6.63 17.79
C ARG A 140 2.36 -6.48 18.25
N GLY A 141 2.82 -5.24 18.32
CA GLY A 141 4.21 -4.88 18.61
C GLY A 141 4.40 -4.27 19.99
N HIS A 142 5.56 -4.53 20.59
CA HIS A 142 6.05 -3.79 21.76
C HIS A 142 7.57 -3.65 21.69
N TRP A 143 8.11 -2.71 22.47
CA TRP A 143 9.54 -2.43 22.51
C TRP A 143 10.22 -3.15 23.69
N ASP A 144 11.23 -3.96 23.39
CA ASP A 144 12.16 -4.58 24.34
C ASP A 144 13.55 -3.94 24.14
N GLY A 145 13.84 -2.91 24.92
CA GLY A 145 15.05 -2.09 24.74
C GLY A 145 15.12 -1.46 23.34
N ASN A 146 16.06 -1.94 22.52
CA ASN A 146 16.27 -1.49 21.13
C ASN A 146 15.66 -2.42 20.09
N THR A 147 14.84 -3.37 20.50
CA THR A 147 14.20 -4.35 19.63
C THR A 147 12.69 -4.10 19.62
N LEU A 148 12.11 -4.02 18.41
CA LEU A 148 10.67 -4.15 18.27
C LEU A 148 10.35 -5.64 18.19
N VAL A 149 9.55 -6.12 19.15
CA VAL A 149 9.05 -7.50 19.20
C VAL A 149 7.62 -7.48 18.72
N VAL A 150 7.29 -8.33 17.73
CA VAL A 150 5.96 -8.38 17.11
C VAL A 150 5.41 -9.79 17.21
N GLU A 151 4.25 -9.93 17.83
CA GLU A 151 3.46 -11.16 17.80
C GLU A 151 2.50 -11.13 16.60
N VAL A 152 2.43 -12.24 15.88
CA VAL A 152 1.56 -12.41 14.71
C VAL A 152 0.71 -13.65 14.88
N LYS A 153 -0.62 -13.48 14.79
CA LYS A 153 -1.64 -14.53 15.00
C LYS A 153 -2.76 -14.41 13.96
N GLY A 154 -3.65 -15.41 13.88
CA GLY A 154 -4.79 -15.39 12.96
C GLY A 154 -4.39 -15.47 11.49
N GLN A 155 -3.34 -16.26 11.20
CA GLN A 155 -2.90 -16.54 9.84
C GLN A 155 -3.59 -17.81 9.34
N ASN A 156 -4.14 -17.79 8.12
CA ASN A 156 -4.69 -18.98 7.46
C ASN A 156 -3.56 -19.93 7.01
N ASP A 157 -3.91 -21.13 6.53
CA ASP A 157 -2.93 -22.14 6.08
C ASP A 157 -2.57 -22.05 4.58
N LYS A 158 -2.96 -20.97 3.90
CA LYS A 158 -2.87 -20.86 2.44
C LYS A 158 -1.55 -20.31 1.95
N THR A 159 -0.63 -19.87 2.83
CA THR A 159 0.67 -19.32 2.44
C THR A 159 1.82 -20.31 2.65
N TRP A 160 2.90 -20.09 1.91
CA TRP A 160 4.15 -20.86 2.03
C TRP A 160 5.24 -19.94 2.53
N PHE A 161 6.26 -20.49 3.20
CA PHE A 161 7.44 -19.74 3.61
C PHE A 161 8.39 -19.47 2.44
N ASP A 162 8.50 -20.37 1.47
CA ASP A 162 9.39 -20.23 0.34
C ASP A 162 9.00 -21.12 -0.85
N LEU A 163 9.70 -20.92 -1.97
CA LEU A 163 9.57 -21.75 -3.16
C LEU A 163 10.05 -23.20 -2.93
N ALA A 164 10.73 -23.49 -1.81
CA ALA A 164 11.17 -24.83 -1.45
C ALA A 164 10.02 -25.71 -0.93
N GLY A 165 8.78 -25.20 -0.88
CA GLY A 165 7.58 -25.92 -0.48
C GLY A 165 7.36 -25.96 1.03
N ASN A 166 8.15 -25.19 1.79
CA ASN A 166 8.02 -25.07 3.23
C ASN A 166 6.71 -24.33 3.55
N PHE A 167 5.89 -24.88 4.44
CA PHE A 167 4.52 -24.41 4.69
C PHE A 167 4.18 -24.42 6.18
N HIS A 168 3.02 -23.87 6.53
CA HIS A 168 2.45 -23.87 7.87
C HIS A 168 0.96 -24.22 7.82
N SER A 169 0.36 -24.40 9.00
CA SER A 169 -1.08 -24.51 9.21
C SER A 169 -1.66 -23.21 9.76
N ASP A 170 -2.96 -23.21 9.97
CA ASP A 170 -3.77 -22.19 10.66
C ASP A 170 -3.43 -22.06 12.16
N ALA A 171 -2.71 -23.03 12.74
CA ALA A 171 -2.27 -22.99 14.13
C ALA A 171 -0.95 -22.21 14.33
N MET A 172 -0.43 -21.57 13.29
CA MET A 172 0.85 -20.88 13.33
C MET A 172 0.77 -19.58 14.13
N ASN A 173 1.71 -19.42 15.06
CA ASN A 173 2.06 -18.15 15.66
C ASN A 173 3.49 -17.79 15.27
N VAL A 174 3.74 -16.50 15.02
CA VAL A 174 5.07 -15.99 14.71
C VAL A 174 5.44 -14.91 15.72
N THR A 175 6.64 -15.01 16.30
CA THR A 175 7.25 -13.91 17.07
C THR A 175 8.41 -13.35 16.26
N GLU A 176 8.25 -12.13 15.76
CA GLU A 176 9.29 -11.42 15.05
C GLU A 176 10.06 -10.48 15.97
N ARG A 177 11.35 -10.27 15.66
CA ARG A 177 12.22 -9.31 16.34
C ARG A 177 12.93 -8.48 15.30
N TYR A 178 12.82 -7.16 15.41
CA TYR A 178 13.50 -6.19 14.57
C TYR A 178 14.51 -5.45 15.44
N THR A 179 15.81 -5.65 15.19
CA THR A 179 16.88 -5.02 15.98
C THR A 179 17.78 -4.20 15.08
N MET A 180 17.88 -2.89 15.29
CA MET A 180 18.89 -2.07 14.59
C MET A 180 20.29 -2.51 15.06
N LEU A 181 21.12 -2.99 14.13
CA LEU A 181 22.53 -3.26 14.40
C LEU A 181 23.37 -1.99 14.22
N ASP A 182 22.99 -1.19 13.22
CA ASP A 182 23.55 0.13 12.90
C ASP A 182 22.47 0.98 12.18
N ALA A 183 22.84 2.15 11.65
CA ALA A 183 21.88 3.04 10.98
C ALA A 183 21.27 2.47 9.69
N ASP A 184 21.93 1.50 9.05
CA ASP A 184 21.64 0.97 7.72
C ASP A 184 21.34 -0.54 7.71
N THR A 185 21.35 -1.19 8.87
CA THR A 185 21.12 -2.64 9.01
C THR A 185 20.13 -2.95 10.14
N ILE A 186 19.00 -3.58 9.79
CA ILE A 186 18.09 -4.23 10.76
C ILE A 186 18.36 -5.72 10.72
N GLN A 187 18.66 -6.31 11.88
CA GLN A 187 18.55 -7.75 12.06
C GLN A 187 17.07 -8.11 12.25
N TYR A 188 16.50 -8.78 11.27
CA TYR A 188 15.17 -9.38 11.39
C TYR A 188 15.31 -10.84 11.80
N GLU A 189 14.55 -11.25 12.80
CA GLU A 189 14.40 -12.64 13.20
C GLU A 189 12.93 -12.97 13.29
N ALA A 190 12.54 -14.18 12.90
CA ALA A 190 11.19 -14.69 13.12
C ALA A 190 11.28 -16.08 13.75
N THR A 191 10.65 -16.26 14.90
CA THR A 191 10.50 -17.54 15.56
C THR A 191 9.11 -18.07 15.25
N ILE A 192 9.03 -19.28 14.70
CA ILE A 192 7.81 -19.91 14.22
C ILE A 192 7.39 -21.00 15.21
N GLN A 193 6.12 -20.94 15.62
CA GLN A 193 5.44 -21.95 16.41
C GLN A 193 4.27 -22.50 15.60
N ASP A 194 4.33 -23.77 15.23
CA ASP A 194 3.17 -24.47 14.67
C ASP A 194 3.24 -25.95 15.09
N PRO A 195 2.45 -26.38 16.08
CA PRO A 195 2.49 -27.76 16.57
C PRO A 195 1.87 -28.78 15.60
N LYS A 196 1.05 -28.35 14.64
CA LYS A 196 0.47 -29.25 13.62
C LYS A 196 1.51 -29.61 12.55
N VAL A 197 2.49 -28.75 12.30
CA VAL A 197 3.49 -28.91 11.23
C VAL A 197 4.91 -29.23 11.76
N PHE A 198 5.30 -28.70 12.91
CA PHE A 198 6.65 -28.82 13.47
C PHE A 198 6.67 -29.54 14.82
N THR A 199 7.80 -30.20 15.12
CA THR A 199 8.05 -30.92 16.39
C THR A 199 8.49 -29.99 17.51
N LYS A 200 9.02 -28.81 17.17
CA LYS A 200 9.41 -27.74 18.09
C LYS A 200 9.43 -26.40 17.34
N SER A 201 9.48 -25.30 18.09
CA SER A 201 9.73 -23.99 17.51
C SER A 201 11.09 -23.92 16.84
N TRP A 202 11.18 -23.11 15.79
CA TRP A 202 12.40 -22.86 15.04
C TRP A 202 12.45 -21.39 14.62
N LYS A 203 13.62 -20.92 14.18
CA LYS A 203 13.87 -19.50 13.93
C LYS A 203 14.58 -19.29 12.60
N ILE A 204 14.24 -18.19 11.93
CA ILE A 204 15.02 -17.63 10.82
C ILE A 204 15.67 -16.31 11.24
N SER A 205 16.79 -15.97 10.60
CA SER A 205 17.53 -14.73 10.80
C SER A 205 17.94 -14.14 9.46
N VAL A 206 17.41 -12.96 9.13
CA VAL A 206 17.61 -12.28 7.85
C VAL A 206 18.04 -10.84 8.08
N PRO A 207 19.22 -10.40 7.58
CA PRO A 207 19.58 -9.00 7.62
C PRO A 207 18.80 -8.20 6.56
N LEU A 208 18.21 -7.10 6.98
CA LEU A 208 17.55 -6.12 6.11
C LEU A 208 18.47 -4.92 5.93
N ALA A 209 18.75 -4.55 4.69
CA ALA A 209 19.66 -3.47 4.33
C ALA A 209 18.90 -2.24 3.84
N ARG A 210 19.30 -1.06 4.31
CA ARG A 210 18.73 0.22 3.88
C ARG A 210 19.07 0.53 2.43
N GLN A 211 18.07 0.95 1.66
CA GLN A 211 18.18 1.34 0.25
C GLN A 211 18.44 2.84 0.11
N LYS A 212 19.70 3.27 0.32
CA LYS A 212 20.08 4.71 0.34
C LYS A 212 19.93 5.44 -0.99
N ASN A 213 19.92 4.71 -2.10
CA ASN A 213 19.78 5.30 -3.44
C ASN A 213 18.32 5.37 -3.91
N MET A 214 17.37 4.85 -3.12
CA MET A 214 15.95 4.90 -3.42
C MET A 214 15.31 6.08 -2.67
N LYS A 215 14.77 7.05 -3.42
CA LYS A 215 14.00 8.17 -2.85
C LYS A 215 12.51 7.86 -2.70
N ARG A 216 12.04 6.83 -3.42
CA ARG A 216 10.64 6.41 -3.53
C ARG A 216 10.58 4.90 -3.52
N LEU A 217 9.60 4.36 -2.80
CA LEU A 217 9.11 3.01 -3.08
C LEU A 217 8.20 3.12 -4.31
N LEU A 218 8.52 2.36 -5.36
CA LEU A 218 7.69 2.32 -6.57
C LEU A 218 6.70 1.17 -6.49
N GLU A 219 5.59 1.32 -7.21
CA GLU A 219 4.54 0.32 -7.26
C GLU A 219 4.91 -0.83 -8.18
N TYR A 220 4.54 -2.04 -7.79
CA TYR A 220 4.56 -3.21 -8.66
C TYR A 220 3.26 -3.99 -8.43
N GLN A 221 2.51 -4.26 -9.50
CA GLN A 221 1.20 -4.91 -9.45
C GLN A 221 1.25 -6.26 -10.17
N CYS A 222 1.64 -7.31 -9.45
CA CYS A 222 1.89 -8.64 -10.03
C CYS A 222 0.73 -9.12 -10.92
N GLN A 223 -0.51 -9.04 -10.41
CA GLN A 223 -1.67 -9.53 -11.15
C GLN A 223 -1.93 -8.71 -12.41
N ALA A 224 -1.85 -7.38 -12.30
CA ALA A 224 -2.07 -6.51 -13.45
C ALA A 224 -1.04 -6.74 -14.57
N GLU A 225 0.23 -6.89 -14.20
CA GLU A 225 1.28 -7.20 -15.18
C GLU A 225 1.10 -8.58 -15.82
N ALA A 226 0.68 -9.59 -15.04
CA ALA A 226 0.42 -10.94 -15.54
C ALA A 226 -0.79 -10.99 -16.50
N GLU A 227 -1.87 -10.32 -16.16
CA GLU A 227 -3.08 -10.26 -17.00
C GLU A 227 -2.88 -9.44 -18.26
N GLU A 228 -2.11 -8.36 -18.19
CA GLU A 228 -1.72 -7.59 -19.37
C GLU A 228 -0.82 -8.39 -20.31
N ALA A 229 0.17 -9.11 -19.78
CA ALA A 229 1.08 -9.92 -20.58
C ALA A 229 0.39 -11.12 -21.25
N SER A 230 -0.61 -11.69 -20.58
CA SER A 230 -1.41 -12.80 -21.12
C SER A 230 -2.57 -12.36 -22.03
N GLY A 231 -2.87 -11.06 -22.08
CA GLY A 231 -3.99 -10.51 -22.84
C GLY A 231 -5.36 -10.78 -22.19
N LEU A 232 -5.40 -11.16 -20.91
CA LEU A 232 -6.65 -11.29 -20.15
C LEU A 232 -7.26 -9.91 -19.88
N PHE A 233 -6.41 -8.92 -19.61
CA PHE A 233 -6.81 -7.53 -19.43
C PHE A 233 -6.47 -6.69 -20.67
N GLU A 234 -7.50 -6.10 -21.28
CA GLU A 234 -7.38 -5.21 -22.44
C GLU A 234 -7.49 -3.74 -21.99
N ARG A 235 -6.57 -2.91 -22.49
CA ARG A 235 -6.47 -1.49 -22.14
C ARG A 235 -7.12 -0.62 -23.22
N ASP A 236 -7.71 0.51 -22.84
CA ASP A 236 -8.17 1.52 -23.82
C ASP A 236 -7.00 2.36 -24.33
N PRO A 237 -6.60 2.24 -25.62
CA PRO A 237 -5.44 2.94 -26.17
C PRO A 237 -5.48 4.46 -26.06
N ARG A 238 -6.65 5.05 -25.85
CA ARG A 238 -6.78 6.50 -25.69
C ARG A 238 -6.40 6.96 -24.29
N THR A 239 -6.50 6.10 -23.28
CA THR A 239 -6.31 6.47 -21.88
C THR A 239 -4.93 6.11 -21.34
N TRP A 240 -4.37 4.94 -21.71
CA TRP A 240 -3.14 4.42 -21.12
C TRP A 240 -1.86 5.10 -21.63
N TYR A 241 -0.77 5.02 -20.86
CA TYR A 241 0.57 5.49 -21.26
C TYR A 241 1.52 4.34 -21.67
N PRO A 242 2.29 4.49 -22.76
CA PRO A 242 2.22 5.57 -23.75
C PRO A 242 1.00 5.43 -24.65
N ASN A 243 0.27 6.53 -24.88
CA ASN A 243 -0.75 6.60 -25.93
C ASN A 243 -0.08 7.10 -27.23
N PRO A 244 0.09 6.25 -28.27
CA PRO A 244 0.76 6.64 -29.51
C PRO A 244 0.05 7.74 -30.31
N GLY A 245 -1.23 7.99 -30.03
CA GLY A 245 -2.07 8.98 -30.73
C GLY A 245 -2.45 10.21 -29.89
N ALA A 246 -2.07 10.28 -28.61
CA ALA A 246 -2.30 11.48 -27.80
C ALA A 246 -1.26 12.56 -28.10
N PRO A 247 -1.63 13.85 -28.05
CA PRO A 247 -0.62 14.89 -27.90
C PRO A 247 0.23 14.55 -26.66
N PRO A 248 1.57 14.61 -26.75
CA PRO A 248 2.41 14.31 -25.60
C PRO A 248 1.97 15.18 -24.42
N SER A 249 1.68 14.57 -23.28
CA SER A 249 1.59 15.31 -22.03
C SER A 249 2.86 16.18 -21.94
N PRO A 250 2.78 17.49 -21.63
CA PRO A 250 3.97 18.31 -21.52
C PRO A 250 4.91 17.65 -20.51
N LEU A 251 5.99 17.05 -21.02
CA LEU A 251 6.95 16.31 -20.21
C LEU A 251 7.40 17.20 -19.04
N GLY A 252 7.01 16.82 -17.82
CA GLY A 252 7.42 17.51 -16.59
C GLY A 252 6.67 18.81 -16.28
N LYS A 253 5.49 19.09 -16.84
CA LYS A 253 4.59 20.12 -16.32
C LYS A 253 3.19 19.54 -16.09
N PRO A 254 2.63 19.65 -14.87
CA PRO A 254 1.27 19.19 -14.60
C PRO A 254 0.29 19.81 -15.60
N ALA A 255 -0.76 19.08 -15.96
CA ALA A 255 -1.83 19.67 -16.75
C ALA A 255 -2.43 20.84 -15.95
N VAL A 256 -2.35 22.05 -16.50
CA VAL A 256 -2.96 23.24 -15.89
C VAL A 256 -4.06 23.71 -16.83
N MET A 257 -5.30 23.64 -16.33
CA MET A 257 -6.45 24.25 -16.96
C MET A 257 -7.04 25.27 -15.99
N PRO A 258 -7.63 26.37 -16.48
CA PRO A 258 -8.27 27.35 -15.60
C PRO A 258 -9.42 26.66 -14.83
N PRO A 259 -9.54 26.89 -13.52
CA PRO A 259 -10.64 26.32 -12.73
C PRO A 259 -11.97 26.85 -13.25
N SER A 260 -13.04 26.06 -13.12
CA SER A 260 -14.33 26.46 -13.67
C SER A 260 -15.02 27.57 -12.86
N GLY A 261 -14.55 27.81 -11.63
CA GLY A 261 -14.93 28.92 -10.77
C GLY A 261 -14.18 28.93 -9.43
N ARG A 262 -14.57 29.83 -8.52
CA ARG A 262 -14.10 29.83 -7.13
C ARG A 262 -14.92 28.81 -6.34
N LEU A 263 -14.27 27.80 -5.79
CA LEU A 263 -14.91 26.83 -4.90
C LEU A 263 -15.36 27.49 -3.59
N PRO A 264 -16.46 27.03 -2.97
CA PRO A 264 -16.86 27.49 -1.64
C PRO A 264 -15.72 27.28 -0.64
N GLU A 265 -15.41 28.27 0.20
CA GLU A 265 -14.38 28.10 1.24
C GLU A 265 -14.90 27.16 2.34
N VAL A 266 -14.11 26.14 2.70
CA VAL A 266 -14.39 25.29 3.87
C VAL A 266 -13.37 25.67 4.92
N LYS A 267 -13.86 26.15 6.06
CA LYS A 267 -13.02 26.54 7.19
C LYS A 267 -12.54 25.30 7.93
N THR A 268 -11.29 25.33 8.35
CA THR A 268 -10.75 24.35 9.30
C THR A 268 -11.42 24.50 10.67
N GLY A 269 -11.39 23.44 11.46
CA GLY A 269 -11.79 23.51 12.87
C GLY A 269 -10.87 24.43 13.67
N THR A 270 -11.40 25.06 14.72
CA THR A 270 -10.62 25.94 15.62
C THR A 270 -9.88 25.19 16.73
N ASP A 271 -10.32 23.96 17.05
CA ASP A 271 -9.77 23.11 18.12
C ASP A 271 -9.34 21.74 17.56
N LEU A 272 -8.29 21.76 16.74
CA LEU A 272 -7.76 20.57 16.10
C LEU A 272 -6.72 19.89 16.99
N ARG A 273 -6.75 18.56 17.03
CA ARG A 273 -5.61 17.78 17.55
C ARG A 273 -4.38 18.09 16.70
N ARG A 274 -3.20 18.19 17.34
CA ARG A 274 -1.95 18.52 16.66
C ARG A 274 -0.87 17.49 16.94
N THR A 275 -0.03 17.26 15.94
CA THR A 275 1.24 16.54 16.06
C THR A 275 2.27 17.39 16.80
N ALA A 276 3.40 16.77 17.19
CA ALA A 276 4.45 17.45 17.95
C ALA A 276 5.08 18.67 17.23
N ASP A 277 5.01 18.72 15.90
CA ASP A 277 5.43 19.84 15.06
C ASP A 277 4.33 20.90 14.85
N GLY A 278 3.19 20.78 15.56
CA GLY A 278 2.10 21.75 15.56
C GLY A 278 1.15 21.65 14.36
N LYS A 279 1.35 20.72 13.43
CA LYS A 279 0.42 20.47 12.33
C LYS A 279 -0.83 19.74 12.82
N PRO A 280 -1.98 19.87 12.16
CA PRO A 280 -3.14 19.04 12.47
C PRO A 280 -2.79 17.55 12.40
N ASP A 281 -3.26 16.79 13.39
CA ASP A 281 -3.11 15.34 13.46
C ASP A 281 -4.25 14.64 12.71
N LEU A 282 -3.94 14.21 11.49
CA LEU A 282 -4.82 13.46 10.61
C LEU A 282 -4.80 11.95 10.88
N THR A 283 -4.04 11.48 11.87
CA THR A 283 -3.93 10.04 12.16
C THR A 283 -5.26 9.48 12.64
N GLY A 284 -5.75 8.45 11.96
CA GLY A 284 -6.99 7.78 12.34
C GLY A 284 -7.51 6.80 11.31
N TYR A 285 -8.50 6.04 11.74
CA TYR A 285 -9.33 5.19 10.90
C TYR A 285 -10.52 6.01 10.39
N TYR A 286 -10.73 5.99 9.07
CA TYR A 286 -11.73 6.80 8.39
C TYR A 286 -12.60 5.97 7.45
N GLN A 287 -13.89 6.30 7.43
CA GLN A 287 -14.85 5.82 6.44
C GLN A 287 -15.25 6.95 5.51
N SER A 288 -15.24 6.67 4.21
CA SER A 288 -15.65 7.64 3.20
C SER A 288 -17.17 7.79 3.14
N ASN A 289 -17.69 9.01 3.36
CA ASN A 289 -19.11 9.32 3.19
C ASN A 289 -19.41 9.82 1.77
N ALA A 290 -19.03 9.01 0.79
CA ALA A 290 -19.08 9.38 -0.63
C ALA A 290 -20.47 9.19 -1.27
N GLY A 291 -21.47 8.71 -0.52
CA GLY A 291 -22.85 8.59 -1.00
C GLY A 291 -23.00 7.82 -2.31
N GLY A 292 -22.23 6.74 -2.49
CA GLY A 292 -22.25 5.91 -3.69
C GLY A 292 -21.30 6.32 -4.81
N ALA A 293 -20.34 7.21 -4.59
CA ALA A 293 -19.41 7.70 -5.62
C ALA A 293 -18.68 6.60 -6.43
N ASN A 294 -18.41 5.43 -5.83
CA ASN A 294 -17.84 4.27 -6.53
C ASN A 294 -18.80 3.66 -7.59
N TYR A 295 -20.07 4.06 -7.61
CA TYR A 295 -21.08 3.72 -8.61
C TYR A 295 -21.47 4.91 -9.50
N GLY A 296 -20.72 6.02 -9.44
CA GLY A 296 -20.95 7.24 -10.23
C GLY A 296 -20.73 8.52 -9.42
N LEU A 297 -19.99 9.48 -9.98
CA LEU A 297 -19.70 10.75 -9.31
C LEU A 297 -20.85 11.78 -9.42
N GLU A 298 -21.62 11.70 -10.50
CA GLU A 298 -22.83 12.51 -10.71
C GLU A 298 -24.01 11.99 -9.87
N GLN A 299 -25.02 12.82 -9.64
CA GLN A 299 -26.24 12.38 -8.98
C GLN A 299 -27.06 11.49 -9.92
N ARG A 300 -27.34 10.25 -9.49
CA ARG A 300 -28.13 9.28 -10.26
C ARG A 300 -29.15 8.60 -9.36
N ARG A 301 -30.41 8.58 -9.79
CA ARG A 301 -31.37 7.60 -9.29
C ARG A 301 -31.22 6.35 -10.11
N SER A 302 -30.88 5.24 -9.46
CA SER A 302 -30.81 3.98 -10.17
C SER A 302 -32.22 3.47 -10.47
N GLU A 303 -32.54 3.29 -11.75
CA GLU A 303 -33.76 2.61 -12.20
C GLU A 303 -33.55 1.08 -12.29
N LEU A 304 -32.30 0.61 -12.22
CA LEU A 304 -31.90 -0.78 -12.34
C LEU A 304 -31.51 -1.34 -10.96
N ARG A 305 -31.92 -2.57 -10.62
CA ARG A 305 -31.69 -3.19 -9.30
C ARG A 305 -30.21 -3.44 -8.95
N LEU A 306 -29.28 -3.38 -9.91
CA LEU A 306 -27.91 -3.88 -9.76
C LEU A 306 -26.89 -2.82 -9.32
N THR A 307 -27.11 -1.53 -9.62
CA THR A 307 -26.22 -0.44 -9.17
C THR A 307 -26.93 0.46 -8.16
N PRO A 308 -26.32 0.78 -7.01
CA PRO A 308 -26.91 1.70 -6.04
C PRO A 308 -27.16 3.09 -6.62
N SER A 309 -28.16 3.80 -6.09
CA SER A 309 -28.33 5.22 -6.38
C SER A 309 -27.17 6.02 -5.79
N THR A 310 -26.79 7.11 -6.45
CA THR A 310 -25.69 7.98 -6.03
C THR A 310 -26.23 9.35 -5.64
N ARG A 311 -25.71 9.91 -4.54
CA ARG A 311 -26.06 11.26 -4.10
C ARG A 311 -25.42 12.34 -5.00
N GLY A 312 -24.34 12.00 -5.69
CA GLY A 312 -23.45 12.92 -6.37
C GLY A 312 -22.49 13.58 -5.38
N VAL A 313 -21.22 13.70 -5.79
CA VAL A 313 -20.14 14.31 -4.98
C VAL A 313 -19.45 15.48 -5.69
N ILE A 314 -19.80 15.74 -6.95
CA ILE A 314 -19.27 16.85 -7.73
C ILE A 314 -19.80 18.17 -7.18
N ILE A 315 -18.89 19.06 -6.84
CA ILE A 315 -19.19 20.45 -6.41
C ILE A 315 -18.79 21.48 -7.46
N ASP A 316 -17.97 21.07 -8.45
CA ASP A 316 -17.55 21.89 -9.58
C ASP A 316 -17.37 20.99 -10.80
N PRO A 317 -17.97 21.29 -11.96
CA PRO A 317 -18.76 22.48 -12.27
C PRO A 317 -20.08 22.61 -11.46
N PRO A 318 -20.70 23.81 -11.39
CA PRO A 318 -21.93 24.03 -10.61
C PRO A 318 -23.14 23.22 -11.06
N ASP A 319 -23.16 22.77 -12.32
CA ASP A 319 -24.18 21.87 -12.87
C ASP A 319 -24.05 20.42 -12.36
N ARG A 320 -22.96 20.12 -11.63
CA ARG A 320 -22.64 18.83 -11.02
C ARG A 320 -22.49 17.68 -12.02
N THR A 321 -22.10 18.00 -13.25
CA THR A 321 -21.83 17.03 -14.31
C THR A 321 -20.36 17.04 -14.71
N LEU A 322 -19.86 15.88 -15.11
CA LEU A 322 -18.49 15.74 -15.58
C LEU A 322 -18.35 16.38 -16.98
N PRO A 323 -17.40 17.30 -17.17
CA PRO A 323 -17.27 18.11 -18.39
C PRO A 323 -16.49 17.37 -19.49
N TYR A 324 -16.96 16.18 -19.85
CA TYR A 324 -16.30 15.28 -20.80
C TYR A 324 -16.01 15.92 -22.17
N GLN A 325 -14.89 15.52 -22.77
CA GLN A 325 -14.71 15.58 -24.22
C GLN A 325 -15.71 14.65 -24.92
N PRO A 326 -16.11 14.90 -26.19
CA PRO A 326 -17.11 14.08 -26.87
C PRO A 326 -16.76 12.59 -26.92
N TRP A 327 -15.49 12.25 -27.19
CA TRP A 327 -15.02 10.87 -27.24
C TRP A 327 -15.10 10.20 -25.85
N ALA A 328 -14.77 10.93 -24.78
CA ALA A 328 -14.74 10.41 -23.42
C ALA A 328 -16.17 10.15 -22.93
N ARG A 329 -17.13 11.02 -23.28
CA ARG A 329 -18.56 10.78 -23.01
C ARG A 329 -19.07 9.54 -23.74
N ALA A 330 -18.68 9.36 -25.01
CA ALA A 330 -19.05 8.16 -25.79
C ALA A 330 -18.45 6.88 -25.18
N GLU A 331 -17.17 6.92 -24.77
CA GLU A 331 -16.52 5.78 -24.10
C GLU A 331 -17.17 5.45 -22.77
N ARG A 332 -17.43 6.46 -21.93
CA ARG A 332 -18.13 6.27 -20.65
C ARG A 332 -19.48 5.61 -20.83
N ILE A 333 -20.29 6.06 -21.80
CA ILE A 333 -21.58 5.43 -22.12
C ILE A 333 -21.37 3.97 -22.54
N ASN A 334 -20.34 3.70 -23.35
CA ASN A 334 -20.04 2.33 -23.74
C ASN A 334 -19.62 1.45 -22.55
N ARG A 335 -18.86 1.98 -21.59
CA ARG A 335 -18.44 1.28 -20.35
C ARG A 335 -19.59 0.92 -19.40
N GLU A 336 -20.76 1.53 -19.53
CA GLU A 336 -21.95 1.15 -18.75
C GLU A 336 -22.61 -0.14 -19.23
N GLU A 337 -22.25 -0.62 -20.42
CA GLU A 337 -22.79 -1.87 -20.93
C GLU A 337 -22.34 -3.05 -20.07
N VAL A 338 -23.24 -4.00 -19.80
CA VAL A 338 -23.00 -5.10 -18.85
C VAL A 338 -21.74 -5.92 -19.21
N TYR A 339 -21.45 -6.09 -20.51
CA TYR A 339 -20.28 -6.83 -20.98
C TYR A 339 -18.95 -6.11 -20.75
N ARG A 340 -18.97 -4.82 -20.37
CA ARG A 340 -17.77 -4.03 -20.01
C ARG A 340 -17.45 -4.10 -18.53
N GLY A 341 -18.28 -4.74 -17.69
CA GLY A 341 -18.01 -4.88 -16.25
C GLY A 341 -16.69 -5.61 -15.95
N TYR A 342 -16.30 -6.55 -16.82
CA TYR A 342 -14.99 -7.21 -16.74
C TYR A 342 -13.83 -6.23 -16.95
N ASP A 343 -14.03 -5.13 -17.69
CA ASP A 343 -12.94 -4.22 -18.05
C ASP A 343 -12.61 -3.20 -16.94
N ASP A 344 -13.38 -3.13 -15.84
CA ASP A 344 -13.04 -2.29 -14.68
C ASP A 344 -11.80 -2.88 -13.98
N PRO A 345 -10.69 -2.14 -13.87
CA PRO A 345 -9.48 -2.61 -13.19
C PRO A 345 -9.73 -3.13 -11.77
N THR A 346 -10.66 -2.53 -11.03
CA THR A 346 -10.98 -2.96 -9.67
C THR A 346 -11.78 -4.26 -9.60
N ALA A 347 -12.43 -4.68 -10.70
CA ALA A 347 -13.03 -6.00 -10.81
C ALA A 347 -11.94 -7.09 -10.85
N HIS A 348 -10.75 -6.78 -11.36
CA HIS A 348 -9.57 -7.64 -11.34
C HIS A 348 -8.76 -7.55 -10.04
N CYS A 349 -9.23 -6.80 -9.05
CA CYS A 349 -8.45 -6.44 -7.87
C CYS A 349 -7.15 -5.69 -8.22
N PHE A 350 -7.16 -4.88 -9.28
CA PHE A 350 -6.12 -3.88 -9.47
C PHE A 350 -6.40 -2.65 -8.61
N VAL A 351 -5.37 -1.84 -8.47
CA VAL A 351 -5.39 -0.62 -7.68
C VAL A 351 -6.36 0.38 -8.31
N ALA A 352 -7.21 0.99 -7.49
CA ALA A 352 -8.27 1.87 -7.97
C ALA A 352 -7.76 3.21 -8.53
N GLY A 353 -6.55 3.64 -8.13
CA GLY A 353 -6.02 4.96 -8.43
C GLY A 353 -6.64 6.06 -7.58
N VAL A 354 -6.07 7.26 -7.67
CA VAL A 354 -6.57 8.47 -7.01
C VAL A 354 -7.44 9.22 -8.04
N PRO A 355 -8.59 9.83 -7.66
CA PRO A 355 -9.15 9.89 -6.33
C PRO A 355 -10.00 8.66 -5.92
N ARG A 356 -10.18 7.65 -6.79
CA ARG A 356 -11.09 6.51 -6.51
C ARG A 356 -10.80 5.79 -5.20
N SER A 357 -9.54 5.54 -4.86
CA SER A 357 -9.16 4.92 -3.59
C SER A 357 -9.70 5.64 -2.35
N MET A 358 -10.03 6.93 -2.45
CA MET A 358 -10.59 7.71 -1.34
C MET A 358 -12.11 7.50 -1.15
N TYR A 359 -12.78 6.83 -2.08
CA TYR A 359 -14.23 6.60 -2.05
C TYR A 359 -14.70 5.23 -2.55
N VAL A 360 -13.77 4.31 -2.84
CA VAL A 360 -14.07 2.88 -2.77
C VAL A 360 -14.78 2.63 -1.43
N PRO A 361 -15.89 1.86 -1.39
CA PRO A 361 -16.74 1.73 -0.20
C PRO A 361 -16.08 0.82 0.85
N SER A 362 -14.92 1.22 1.33
CA SER A 362 -14.12 0.54 2.34
C SER A 362 -13.34 1.57 3.16
N PRO A 363 -13.04 1.25 4.43
CA PRO A 363 -12.28 2.11 5.32
C PRO A 363 -10.83 2.32 4.88
N MET A 364 -10.19 3.33 5.47
CA MET A 364 -8.76 3.59 5.35
C MET A 364 -8.16 3.99 6.69
N GLN A 365 -6.89 3.66 6.90
CA GLN A 365 -6.08 4.20 7.98
C GLN A 365 -5.17 5.29 7.42
N ILE A 366 -5.24 6.48 7.99
CA ILE A 366 -4.26 7.55 7.77
C ILE A 366 -3.26 7.52 8.92
N LEU A 367 -1.97 7.59 8.59
CA LEU A 367 -0.85 7.70 9.51
C LEU A 367 -0.03 8.95 9.16
N GLN A 368 0.44 9.66 10.17
CA GLN A 368 1.24 10.88 9.98
C GLN A 368 2.60 10.76 10.72
N PRO A 369 3.50 9.86 10.28
CA PRO A 369 4.86 9.82 10.81
C PRO A 369 5.63 11.10 10.39
N PRO A 370 6.73 11.44 11.07
CA PRO A 370 7.58 12.56 10.67
C PRO A 370 7.93 12.56 9.17
N GLY A 371 7.57 13.65 8.48
CA GLY A 371 7.89 13.84 7.05
C GLY A 371 6.97 13.15 6.05
N TYR A 372 5.93 12.43 6.49
CA TYR A 372 4.97 11.77 5.58
C TYR A 372 3.53 11.81 6.10
N VAL A 373 2.60 11.68 5.16
CA VAL A 373 1.27 11.12 5.39
C VAL A 373 1.19 9.82 4.60
N VAL A 374 0.71 8.76 5.24
CA VAL A 374 0.58 7.43 4.65
C VAL A 374 -0.86 6.98 4.79
N MET A 375 -1.46 6.54 3.70
CA MET A 375 -2.83 6.03 3.67
C MET A 375 -2.77 4.55 3.35
N LEU A 376 -3.41 3.72 4.17
CA LEU A 376 -3.56 2.29 3.97
C LEU A 376 -5.05 2.03 3.71
N PHE A 377 -5.39 1.44 2.57
CA PHE A 377 -6.78 1.23 2.17
C PHE A 377 -7.18 -0.23 2.36
N GLU A 378 -8.27 -0.47 3.09
CA GLU A 378 -8.72 -1.82 3.45
C GLU A 378 -8.92 -2.73 2.23
N ARG A 379 -9.62 -2.26 1.19
CA ARG A 379 -9.92 -3.02 -0.03
C ARG A 379 -8.76 -3.09 -1.04
N MET A 380 -7.58 -2.55 -0.71
CA MET A 380 -6.25 -2.74 -1.34
C MET A 380 -5.50 -1.41 -1.48
N SER A 381 -4.18 -1.58 -1.43
CA SER A 381 -3.10 -0.62 -1.70
C SER A 381 -2.78 0.32 -0.55
N TRP A 382 -1.60 0.91 -0.67
CA TRP A 382 -1.12 2.00 0.15
C TRP A 382 -0.85 3.21 -0.73
N ARG A 383 -0.84 4.40 -0.12
CA ARG A 383 -0.41 5.64 -0.74
C ARG A 383 0.52 6.40 0.19
N ILE A 384 1.64 6.86 -0.35
CA ILE A 384 2.69 7.56 0.40
C ILE A 384 2.77 9.00 -0.09
N VAL A 385 2.50 9.94 0.81
CA VAL A 385 2.59 11.39 0.57
C VAL A 385 3.76 11.95 1.38
N PRO A 386 4.92 12.25 0.79
CA PRO A 386 6.00 12.92 1.49
C PRO A 386 5.66 14.39 1.72
N LEU A 387 6.26 14.97 2.75
CA LEU A 387 6.07 16.37 3.14
C LEU A 387 7.37 17.18 3.10
N ASP A 388 8.42 16.64 2.47
CA ASP A 388 9.76 17.23 2.44
C ASP A 388 10.01 18.15 1.23
N GLY A 389 8.96 18.46 0.46
CA GLY A 389 9.05 19.36 -0.71
C GLY A 389 9.86 18.80 -1.88
N ARG A 390 10.11 17.48 -1.92
CA ARG A 390 10.77 16.85 -3.07
C ARG A 390 9.95 17.06 -4.35
N ALA A 391 10.64 17.16 -5.48
CA ALA A 391 9.99 17.20 -6.80
C ALA A 391 9.35 15.85 -7.14
N HIS A 392 8.34 15.89 -8.01
CA HIS A 392 7.76 14.70 -8.61
C HIS A 392 8.81 13.89 -9.40
N ILE A 393 8.58 12.60 -9.50
CA ILE A 393 9.41 11.70 -10.31
C ILE A 393 9.32 12.05 -11.80
N PRO A 394 10.35 11.68 -12.60
CA PRO A 394 10.33 11.89 -14.04
C PRO A 394 9.08 11.30 -14.72
N ASP A 395 8.52 12.03 -15.70
CA ASP A 395 7.25 11.72 -16.37
C ASP A 395 7.23 10.37 -17.13
N ASN A 396 8.40 9.80 -17.42
CA ASN A 396 8.53 8.48 -18.04
C ASN A 396 8.28 7.32 -17.07
N ILE A 397 8.10 7.59 -15.77
CA ILE A 397 7.65 6.62 -14.78
C ILE A 397 6.17 6.84 -14.53
N ARG A 398 5.35 5.81 -14.75
CA ARG A 398 3.89 5.86 -14.61
C ARG A 398 3.39 4.80 -13.63
N LEU A 399 2.52 5.22 -12.72
CA LEU A 399 2.06 4.47 -11.55
C LEU A 399 0.54 4.36 -11.56
N TRP A 400 -0.02 3.41 -10.81
CA TRP A 400 -1.46 3.24 -10.58
C TRP A 400 -2.03 4.33 -9.67
N GLN A 401 -1.40 4.62 -8.52
CA GLN A 401 -1.84 5.72 -7.63
C GLN A 401 -1.24 7.08 -8.00
N GLY A 402 -0.30 7.11 -8.95
CA GLY A 402 0.50 8.29 -9.27
C GLY A 402 1.61 8.56 -8.25
N ASP A 403 2.35 9.65 -8.44
CA ASP A 403 3.36 10.15 -7.49
C ASP A 403 2.80 11.36 -6.75
N SER A 404 2.60 11.20 -5.44
CA SER A 404 2.08 12.26 -4.57
C SER A 404 3.20 13.05 -3.88
N VAL A 405 3.01 14.35 -3.75
CA VAL A 405 3.83 15.27 -2.93
C VAL A 405 2.88 16.18 -2.14
N GLY A 406 3.11 16.33 -0.84
CA GLY A 406 2.26 17.12 0.04
C GLY A 406 2.95 18.32 0.66
N HIS A 407 2.16 19.33 0.98
CA HIS A 407 2.56 20.49 1.79
C HIS A 407 1.38 21.00 2.62
N TRP A 408 1.67 21.84 3.62
CA TRP A 408 0.66 22.44 4.48
C TRP A 408 0.37 23.89 4.07
N GLU A 409 -0.90 24.22 3.86
CA GLU A 409 -1.40 25.59 3.72
C GLU A 409 -2.22 25.93 4.96
N GLY A 410 -1.56 26.55 5.95
CA GLY A 410 -2.14 26.70 7.29
C GLY A 410 -2.39 25.32 7.92
N ASP A 411 -3.66 25.04 8.23
CA ASP A 411 -4.14 23.76 8.79
C ASP A 411 -4.72 22.80 7.71
N VAL A 412 -4.54 23.11 6.43
CA VAL A 412 -4.97 22.24 5.32
C VAL A 412 -3.75 21.49 4.76
N LEU A 413 -3.84 20.16 4.67
CA LEU A 413 -2.89 19.38 3.89
C LEU A 413 -3.30 19.44 2.42
N VAL A 414 -2.41 19.96 1.58
CA VAL A 414 -2.56 19.96 0.12
C VAL A 414 -1.67 18.87 -0.44
N VAL A 415 -2.20 18.07 -1.35
CA VAL A 415 -1.48 16.99 -2.02
C VAL A 415 -1.58 17.18 -3.52
N ASP A 416 -0.44 17.30 -4.18
CA ASP A 416 -0.29 17.32 -5.64
C ASP A 416 0.03 15.90 -6.10
N THR A 417 -0.65 15.39 -7.13
CA THR A 417 -0.45 14.03 -7.66
C THR A 417 -0.46 14.00 -9.18
N THR A 418 0.59 13.42 -9.74
CA THR A 418 0.85 13.26 -11.18
C THR A 418 1.28 11.82 -11.50
N ASN A 419 1.76 11.56 -12.73
CA ASN A 419 2.38 10.29 -13.13
C ASN A 419 1.42 9.07 -13.12
N MET A 420 0.11 9.27 -13.25
CA MET A 420 -0.83 8.16 -13.40
C MET A 420 -0.64 7.43 -14.74
N ASN A 421 -0.88 6.11 -14.76
CA ASN A 421 -0.70 5.26 -15.94
C ASN A 421 -1.90 5.26 -16.91
N GLY A 422 -3.04 5.83 -16.49
CA GLY A 422 -4.26 5.94 -17.30
C GLY A 422 -5.02 4.62 -17.50
N LYS A 423 -4.73 3.59 -16.70
CA LYS A 423 -5.41 2.29 -16.74
C LYS A 423 -6.67 2.28 -15.86
N THR A 424 -6.72 3.14 -14.85
CA THR A 424 -7.78 3.20 -13.84
C THR A 424 -9.09 3.76 -14.38
N TRP A 425 -10.19 3.40 -13.72
CA TRP A 425 -11.50 4.01 -13.90
C TRP A 425 -11.86 4.76 -12.62
N LEU A 426 -12.61 5.85 -12.72
CA LEU A 426 -13.03 6.62 -11.53
C LEU A 426 -14.11 5.92 -10.72
N ASN A 427 -14.85 4.97 -11.29
CA ASN A 427 -15.92 4.20 -10.64
C ASN A 427 -16.38 3.04 -11.53
N GLU A 428 -17.31 2.24 -11.02
CA GLU A 428 -17.88 1.05 -11.68
C GLU A 428 -18.81 1.38 -12.86
N VAL A 429 -19.20 2.66 -13.05
CA VAL A 429 -19.93 3.09 -14.26
C VAL A 429 -18.98 3.64 -15.34
N GLY A 430 -17.67 3.48 -15.13
CA GLY A 430 -16.66 3.72 -16.16
C GLY A 430 -16.36 5.18 -16.44
N ASP A 431 -16.55 6.08 -15.48
CA ASP A 431 -16.10 7.47 -15.63
C ASP A 431 -14.59 7.51 -15.95
N VAL A 432 -14.25 8.26 -17.02
CA VAL A 432 -12.99 8.11 -17.78
C VAL A 432 -11.91 9.07 -17.31
N VAL A 433 -10.72 8.53 -17.02
CA VAL A 433 -9.47 9.29 -16.84
C VAL A 433 -8.38 8.74 -17.77
N THR A 434 -7.33 9.52 -17.97
CA THR A 434 -6.18 9.18 -18.80
C THR A 434 -4.87 9.39 -18.03
N HIS A 435 -3.76 8.98 -18.64
CA HIS A 435 -2.43 9.25 -18.12
C HIS A 435 -2.05 10.74 -18.01
N ALA A 436 -2.82 11.65 -18.60
CA ALA A 436 -2.61 13.09 -18.48
C ALA A 436 -3.28 13.71 -17.25
N GLU A 437 -3.94 12.88 -16.43
CA GLU A 437 -4.56 13.30 -15.19
C GLU A 437 -3.53 13.94 -14.22
N HIS A 438 -3.97 15.03 -13.60
CA HIS A 438 -3.28 15.75 -12.55
C HIS A 438 -4.31 16.13 -11.48
N ILE A 439 -4.01 15.81 -10.22
CA ILE A 439 -4.96 15.93 -9.13
C ILE A 439 -4.35 16.79 -8.03
N VAL A 440 -5.09 17.82 -7.62
CA VAL A 440 -4.80 18.58 -6.41
C VAL A 440 -5.85 18.29 -5.37
N GLU A 441 -5.45 17.63 -4.30
CA GLU A 441 -6.28 17.26 -3.17
C GLU A 441 -6.08 18.19 -1.99
N ARG A 442 -7.14 18.39 -1.21
CA ARG A 442 -7.13 19.14 0.04
C ARG A 442 -7.82 18.33 1.11
N PHE A 443 -7.10 18.06 2.19
CA PHE A 443 -7.60 17.41 3.39
C PHE A 443 -7.81 18.50 4.43
N ILE A 444 -9.06 18.85 4.66
CA ILE A 444 -9.47 19.98 5.49
C ILE A 444 -10.01 19.42 6.81
N PRO A 445 -9.19 19.34 7.87
CA PRO A 445 -9.63 18.82 9.16
C PRO A 445 -10.68 19.73 9.80
N THR A 446 -11.68 19.12 10.41
CA THR A 446 -12.82 19.79 11.05
C THR A 446 -12.82 19.52 12.56
N ALA A 447 -13.53 20.35 13.33
CA ALA A 447 -13.49 20.31 14.80
C ALA A 447 -14.10 19.01 15.39
N ASP A 448 -14.98 18.32 14.67
CA ASP A 448 -15.55 17.04 15.09
C ASP A 448 -14.69 15.82 14.72
N GLY A 449 -13.43 16.06 14.29
CA GLY A 449 -12.46 15.02 13.97
C GLY A 449 -12.63 14.42 12.57
N LYS A 450 -13.59 14.89 11.76
CA LYS A 450 -13.72 14.52 10.35
C LYS A 450 -12.72 15.28 9.49
N ILE A 451 -12.55 14.81 8.26
CA ILE A 451 -11.80 15.52 7.22
C ILE A 451 -12.75 15.79 6.06
N THR A 452 -12.91 17.05 5.65
CA THR A 452 -13.49 17.35 4.34
C THR A 452 -12.40 17.12 3.30
N TYR A 453 -12.53 16.05 2.53
CA TYR A 453 -11.65 15.74 1.41
C TYR A 453 -12.19 16.40 0.14
N ARG A 454 -11.34 17.17 -0.53
CA ARG A 454 -11.62 17.72 -1.86
C ARG A 454 -10.56 17.28 -2.83
N ALA A 455 -10.96 16.87 -4.03
CA ALA A 455 -10.05 16.57 -5.11
C ALA A 455 -10.47 17.35 -6.35
N THR A 456 -9.57 18.18 -6.86
CA THR A 456 -9.74 18.82 -8.17
C THR A 456 -8.93 18.04 -9.19
N VAL A 457 -9.61 17.49 -10.19
CA VAL A 457 -9.00 16.70 -11.25
C VAL A 457 -8.90 17.53 -12.52
N THR A 458 -7.72 17.54 -13.12
CA THR A 458 -7.42 18.13 -14.41
C THR A 458 -6.90 17.05 -15.34
N ASP A 459 -7.68 16.72 -16.38
CA ASP A 459 -7.24 15.84 -17.45
C ASP A 459 -7.71 16.42 -18.80
N PRO A 460 -6.80 17.05 -19.57
CA PRO A 460 -7.15 17.74 -20.80
C PRO A 460 -7.47 16.80 -21.96
N ILE A 461 -7.16 15.50 -21.84
CA ILE A 461 -7.49 14.49 -22.86
C ILE A 461 -8.94 14.05 -22.69
N ALA A 462 -9.39 13.80 -21.45
CA ALA A 462 -10.74 13.33 -21.16
C ALA A 462 -11.77 14.46 -20.92
N TYR A 463 -11.35 15.65 -20.48
CA TYR A 463 -12.25 16.73 -20.06
C TYR A 463 -11.97 18.07 -20.75
N THR A 464 -13.01 18.90 -20.81
CA THR A 464 -12.99 20.26 -21.39
C THR A 464 -12.59 21.34 -20.38
N LYS A 465 -12.66 21.03 -19.08
CA LYS A 465 -12.26 21.87 -17.93
C LYS A 465 -12.04 20.98 -16.69
N PRO A 466 -11.34 21.47 -15.65
CA PRO A 466 -11.24 20.77 -14.38
C PRO A 466 -12.62 20.55 -13.75
N TRP A 467 -12.68 19.56 -12.88
CA TRP A 467 -13.84 19.28 -12.04
C TRP A 467 -13.38 18.96 -10.61
N THR A 468 -14.26 19.12 -9.63
CA THR A 468 -13.95 18.93 -8.21
C THR A 468 -15.02 18.12 -7.52
N ILE A 469 -14.59 17.16 -6.71
CA ILE A 469 -15.43 16.42 -5.77
C ILE A 469 -15.18 16.88 -4.34
N GLU A 470 -16.18 16.73 -3.47
CA GLU A 470 -16.08 16.93 -2.03
C GLU A 470 -16.72 15.76 -1.28
N ILE A 471 -15.97 15.17 -0.36
CA ILE A 471 -16.37 13.98 0.38
C ILE A 471 -15.99 14.14 1.85
N PRO A 472 -16.92 13.99 2.80
CA PRO A 472 -16.58 13.88 4.22
C PRO A 472 -15.94 12.52 4.49
N LEU A 473 -14.77 12.52 5.12
CA LEU A 473 -14.15 11.33 5.71
C LEU A 473 -14.51 11.31 7.20
N ASN A 474 -15.35 10.36 7.58
CA ASN A 474 -15.82 10.21 8.95
C ASN A 474 -14.80 9.40 9.75
N ARG A 475 -14.34 9.93 10.87
CA ARG A 475 -13.46 9.19 11.78
C ARG A 475 -14.27 8.14 12.56
N ALA A 476 -13.70 6.96 12.73
CA ALA A 476 -14.22 5.94 13.64
C ALA A 476 -13.09 5.38 14.53
N ASN A 477 -13.47 4.64 15.55
CA ASN A 477 -12.54 3.95 16.45
C ASN A 477 -12.61 2.46 16.16
N ASP A 478 -11.88 2.04 15.14
CA ASP A 478 -11.76 0.66 14.68
C ASP A 478 -10.35 0.46 14.09
N GLU A 479 -10.07 -0.75 13.64
CA GLU A 479 -8.82 -1.16 13.02
C GLU A 479 -9.06 -1.70 11.61
N LEU A 480 -8.07 -1.55 10.73
CA LEU A 480 -8.18 -2.11 9.38
C LEU A 480 -8.25 -3.63 9.44
N LEU A 481 -9.17 -4.19 8.67
CA LEU A 481 -9.18 -5.62 8.37
C LEU A 481 -8.39 -5.90 7.09
N GLU A 482 -7.95 -7.14 6.92
CA GLU A 482 -7.38 -7.57 5.65
C GLU A 482 -8.51 -7.91 4.67
N VAL A 483 -8.44 -7.36 3.46
CA VAL A 483 -9.26 -7.80 2.32
C VAL A 483 -8.34 -8.41 1.28
N ALA A 484 -8.34 -9.75 1.22
CA ALA A 484 -7.64 -10.54 0.22
C ALA A 484 -8.45 -10.56 -1.09
N CYS A 485 -8.64 -9.37 -1.70
CA CYS A 485 -9.50 -9.19 -2.87
C CYS A 485 -9.17 -10.19 -3.95
N HIS A 486 -7.88 -10.32 -4.30
CA HIS A 486 -7.46 -11.13 -5.43
C HIS A 486 -7.65 -12.64 -5.16
N GLU A 487 -7.44 -13.05 -3.93
CA GLU A 487 -7.54 -14.44 -3.45
C GLU A 487 -8.99 -14.93 -3.38
N ASP A 488 -9.92 -14.03 -3.04
CA ASP A 488 -11.33 -14.34 -2.81
C ASP A 488 -12.25 -13.77 -3.91
N ASN A 489 -11.70 -13.39 -5.07
CA ASN A 489 -12.47 -12.82 -6.18
C ASN A 489 -13.29 -13.88 -6.94
N GLY A 490 -14.46 -14.22 -6.41
CA GLY A 490 -15.36 -15.23 -7.01
C GLY A 490 -16.12 -14.80 -8.26
N ASP A 491 -16.28 -13.50 -8.51
CA ASP A 491 -17.17 -12.99 -9.57
C ASP A 491 -16.44 -12.66 -10.88
N LEU A 492 -15.11 -12.51 -10.86
CA LEU A 492 -14.33 -12.14 -12.05
C LEU A 492 -14.54 -13.11 -13.22
N GLN A 493 -14.64 -14.41 -12.96
CA GLN A 493 -14.91 -15.40 -14.00
C GLN A 493 -16.31 -15.21 -14.62
N HIS A 494 -17.31 -14.88 -13.80
CA HIS A 494 -18.66 -14.59 -14.30
C HIS A 494 -18.67 -13.38 -15.23
N LEU A 495 -18.02 -12.28 -14.82
CA LEU A 495 -17.87 -11.08 -15.65
C LEU A 495 -17.16 -11.39 -16.98
N LYS A 496 -16.14 -12.26 -16.95
CA LYS A 496 -15.43 -12.71 -18.15
C LYS A 496 -16.35 -13.44 -19.12
N ASP A 497 -17.17 -14.36 -18.61
CA ASP A 497 -18.09 -15.16 -19.41
C ASP A 497 -19.13 -14.28 -20.10
N VAL A 498 -19.67 -13.29 -19.39
CA VAL A 498 -20.61 -12.30 -19.96
C VAL A 498 -19.97 -11.51 -21.11
N ARG A 499 -18.73 -11.04 -20.93
CA ARG A 499 -17.97 -10.33 -21.98
C ARG A 499 -17.74 -11.22 -23.20
N ASP A 500 -17.30 -12.45 -22.98
CA ASP A 500 -16.94 -13.37 -24.05
C ASP A 500 -18.18 -13.83 -24.84
N GLU A 501 -19.32 -14.03 -24.18
CA GLU A 501 -20.61 -14.32 -24.83
C GLU A 501 -21.02 -13.18 -25.76
N TYR A 502 -20.94 -11.93 -25.29
CA TYR A 502 -21.25 -10.75 -26.11
C TYR A 502 -20.35 -10.69 -27.35
N ARG A 503 -19.03 -10.84 -27.17
CA ARG A 503 -18.04 -10.84 -28.28
C ARG A 503 -18.31 -11.96 -29.29
N ALA A 504 -18.73 -13.14 -28.83
CA ALA A 504 -19.06 -14.25 -29.70
C ALA A 504 -20.32 -13.97 -30.56
N LYS A 505 -21.33 -13.28 -30.02
CA LYS A 505 -22.52 -12.85 -30.78
C LYS A 505 -22.16 -11.85 -31.87
N GLN A 506 -21.35 -10.84 -31.54
CA GLN A 506 -20.89 -9.81 -32.50
C GLN A 506 -20.10 -10.38 -33.68
N LYS A 507 -19.34 -11.47 -33.48
CA LYS A 507 -18.62 -12.16 -34.57
C LYS A 507 -19.52 -12.95 -35.52
N LYS A 508 -20.73 -13.33 -35.10
CA LYS A 508 -21.68 -14.08 -35.94
C LYS A 508 -22.54 -13.15 -36.82
N GLU A 509 -22.64 -11.87 -36.45
CA GLU A 509 -23.43 -10.85 -37.14
C GLU A 509 -22.62 -10.09 -38.20
N LYS A 510 -21.30 -10.29 -38.24
CA LYS A 510 -20.36 -9.79 -39.25
C LYS A 510 -19.97 -10.92 -40.19
#